data_AF-W7TKW0-F1
#
_entry.id   AF-W7TKW0-F1
#
_cell.length_a   1.000
_cell.length_b   1.000
_cell.length_c   1.000
_cell.angle_alpha   90.00
_cell.angle_beta   90.00
_cell.angle_gamma   90.00
#
_symmetry.space_group_name_H-M   'P 1'
#
loop_
_entity.id
_entity.type
_entity.pdbx_description
1 polymer ?
#
loop_
_entity_poly.entity_id
_entity_poly.type
_entity_poly.pdbx_seq_one_letter_code
_entity_poly.pdbx_strand_id
1 'polypeptide(L)'
;MKICSSVLAISVIYAGAFPSAAPVFISWIVQPRPLASKRHYHCRGTMTAKHDIVVDDFCLRQFSQEENYSKIRLPPSEFEEQVNAYYQANPTLVDGYAPFCKHIFMPNFAGLRSGTSPITSENVHLLRSVYEARKEKELPVLIRYFPKEEVALKPAAFLDIILYSREQIQKENEDMANLVKEQNHSPWGIVSVKPQDVDYELPMQPITMLRNALGRGYGGSGVALDQTQYLASVDFWSCHAIIR
;
A
#
# COMPACT_ATOMS: atom_id res chain seq x y z
N MET A 1 17.32 23.20 9.42
CA MET A 1 16.33 22.14 9.13
C MET A 1 15.89 21.55 10.46
N LYS A 2 14.59 21.35 10.72
CA LYS A 2 14.15 20.66 11.95
C LYS A 2 14.72 19.23 11.87
N ILE A 3 15.57 18.86 12.83
CA ILE A 3 16.03 17.49 13.02
C ILE A 3 15.14 16.95 14.13
N CYS A 4 14.22 16.04 13.79
CA CYS A 4 13.36 15.43 14.80
C CYS A 4 14.18 14.32 15.51
N SER A 5 14.47 14.49 16.80
CA SER A 5 15.03 13.40 17.61
C SER A 5 14.06 12.22 17.60
N SER A 6 14.58 11.04 17.29
CA SER A 6 13.87 9.77 17.42
C SER A 6 13.34 9.64 18.85
N VAL A 7 12.03 9.74 19.03
CA VAL A 7 11.40 9.39 20.30
C VAL A 7 11.55 7.88 20.46
N LEU A 8 12.49 7.49 21.31
CA LEU A 8 12.64 6.13 21.80
C LEU A 8 11.37 5.78 22.57
N ALA A 9 10.53 4.90 22.03
CA ALA A 9 9.43 4.32 22.78
C ALA A 9 10.01 3.42 23.88
N ILE A 10 9.84 3.84 25.14
CA ILE A 10 10.27 3.14 26.34
C ILE A 10 9.29 2.00 26.66
N SER A 11 9.84 0.79 26.66
CA SER A 11 9.58 -0.39 27.52
C SER A 11 8.16 -0.71 28.02
N VAL A 12 7.71 -1.94 27.73
CA VAL A 12 7.34 -2.92 28.78
C VAL A 12 7.77 -4.33 28.33
N ILE A 13 8.79 -4.88 29.00
CA ILE A 13 9.15 -6.30 28.94
C ILE A 13 8.28 -7.02 29.98
N TYR A 14 7.44 -7.96 29.56
CA TYR A 14 6.84 -8.93 30.48
C TYR A 14 7.57 -10.27 30.33
N ALA A 15 8.32 -10.62 31.36
CA ALA A 15 8.84 -11.95 31.60
C ALA A 15 7.71 -12.84 32.14
N GLY A 16 7.53 -14.02 31.56
CA GLY A 16 6.56 -15.02 32.02
C GLY A 16 7.05 -16.42 31.68
N ALA A 17 7.36 -17.18 32.73
CA ALA A 17 8.05 -18.46 32.70
C ALA A 17 7.20 -19.63 32.14
N PHE A 18 7.89 -20.56 31.48
CA PHE A 18 7.42 -21.91 31.18
C PHE A 18 7.22 -22.73 32.46
N PRO A 19 6.35 -23.76 32.40
CA PRO A 19 6.80 -25.07 32.84
C PRO A 19 6.51 -26.21 31.85
N SER A 20 7.48 -27.11 31.82
CA SER A 20 7.56 -28.41 31.15
C SER A 20 6.57 -29.43 31.73
N ALA A 21 5.97 -30.27 30.86
CA ALA A 21 5.46 -31.60 31.22
C ALA A 21 5.53 -32.56 30.03
N ALA A 22 5.97 -33.79 30.31
CA ALA A 22 6.40 -34.87 29.42
C ALA A 22 5.24 -35.65 28.74
N PRO A 23 5.53 -36.56 27.79
CA PRO A 23 4.55 -37.05 26.81
C PRO A 23 3.77 -38.29 27.30
N VAL A 24 2.50 -38.39 26.91
CA VAL A 24 1.69 -39.60 27.09
C VAL A 24 1.62 -40.35 25.77
N PHE A 25 2.24 -41.52 25.72
CA PHE A 25 2.11 -42.51 24.66
C PHE A 25 0.74 -43.19 24.77
N ILE A 26 -0.08 -43.11 23.71
CA ILE A 26 -1.27 -43.95 23.55
C ILE A 26 -1.11 -44.74 22.25
N SER A 27 -0.86 -46.03 22.41
CA SER A 27 -0.83 -47.04 21.35
C SER A 27 -2.25 -47.26 20.81
N TRP A 28 -2.45 -47.06 19.51
CA TRP A 28 -3.66 -47.49 18.80
C TRP A 28 -3.28 -48.54 17.75
N ILE A 29 -3.82 -49.73 17.98
CA ILE A 29 -3.77 -50.90 17.11
C ILE A 29 -4.52 -50.58 15.80
N VAL A 30 -3.81 -50.60 14.67
CA VAL A 30 -4.40 -50.46 13.33
C VAL A 30 -4.76 -51.84 12.80
N GLN A 31 -6.06 -52.11 12.63
CA GLN A 31 -6.54 -53.21 11.78
C GLN A 31 -6.83 -52.71 10.37
N PRO A 32 -6.52 -53.48 9.30
CA PRO A 32 -6.76 -53.05 7.93
C PRO A 32 -8.19 -53.39 7.47
N ARG A 33 -8.81 -52.50 6.69
CA ARG A 33 -10.05 -52.76 5.94
C ARG A 33 -9.99 -52.14 4.52
N PRO A 34 -10.82 -52.64 3.58
CA PRO A 34 -10.34 -53.01 2.26
C PRO A 34 -10.67 -52.03 1.13
N LEU A 35 -10.02 -52.33 -0.01
CA LEU A 35 -10.06 -51.79 -1.38
C LEU A 35 -11.26 -50.94 -1.83
N ALA A 36 -10.87 -49.76 -2.31
CA ALA A 36 -11.46 -48.84 -3.30
C ALA A 36 -12.76 -49.24 -4.03
N SER A 37 -13.76 -48.34 -3.98
CA SER A 37 -14.79 -48.20 -5.00
C SER A 37 -14.60 -46.90 -5.79
N LYS A 38 -14.71 -47.01 -7.12
CA LYS A 38 -14.54 -45.92 -8.09
C LYS A 38 -15.65 -44.88 -7.90
N ARG A 39 -15.31 -43.69 -7.39
CA ARG A 39 -16.19 -42.51 -7.44
C ARG A 39 -15.88 -41.72 -8.71
N HIS A 40 -16.93 -41.44 -9.48
CA HIS A 40 -16.90 -40.55 -10.62
C HIS A 40 -16.49 -39.15 -10.16
N TYR A 41 -15.41 -38.61 -10.70
CA TYR A 41 -15.01 -37.23 -10.50
C TYR A 41 -15.98 -36.33 -11.27
N HIS A 42 -16.94 -35.73 -10.59
CA HIS A 42 -17.52 -34.49 -11.06
C HIS A 42 -16.45 -33.41 -10.91
N CYS A 43 -15.99 -32.86 -12.04
CA CYS A 43 -15.28 -31.58 -12.05
C CYS A 43 -16.21 -30.55 -11.39
N ARG A 44 -15.91 -30.17 -10.14
CA ARG A 44 -16.41 -28.91 -9.60
C ARG A 44 -15.73 -27.82 -10.42
N GLY A 45 -16.51 -27.11 -11.23
CA GLY A 45 -16.08 -25.81 -11.72
C GLY A 45 -15.63 -24.99 -10.51
N THR A 46 -14.44 -24.41 -10.61
CA THR A 46 -13.95 -23.42 -9.66
C THR A 46 -14.94 -22.27 -9.64
N MET A 47 -15.82 -22.25 -8.63
CA MET A 47 -16.55 -21.05 -8.29
C MET A 47 -15.50 -20.03 -7.85
N THR A 48 -15.18 -19.07 -8.71
CA THR A 48 -14.39 -17.91 -8.35
C THR A 48 -15.07 -17.27 -7.14
N ALA A 49 -14.38 -17.24 -6.00
CA ALA A 49 -14.88 -16.56 -4.82
C ALA A 49 -15.21 -15.12 -5.21
N LYS A 50 -16.38 -14.63 -4.81
CA LYS A 50 -16.77 -13.24 -5.07
C LYS A 50 -15.86 -12.35 -4.21
N HIS A 51 -14.88 -11.71 -4.83
CA HIS A 51 -14.03 -10.72 -4.17
C HIS A 51 -14.74 -9.36 -4.13
N ASP A 52 -14.72 -8.72 -2.96
CA ASP A 52 -15.26 -7.37 -2.77
C ASP A 52 -14.23 -6.29 -3.14
N ILE A 53 -12.97 -6.68 -3.32
CA ILE A 53 -11.84 -5.83 -3.70
C ILE A 53 -11.02 -6.55 -4.77
N VAL A 54 -10.70 -5.89 -5.87
CA VAL A 54 -9.87 -6.44 -6.96
C VAL A 54 -8.69 -5.52 -7.26
N VAL A 55 -7.61 -6.03 -7.84
CA VAL A 55 -6.51 -5.20 -8.34
C VAL A 55 -6.94 -4.56 -9.66
N ASP A 56 -6.95 -3.24 -9.70
CA ASP A 56 -7.21 -2.50 -10.93
C ASP A 56 -5.98 -2.53 -11.87
N ASP A 57 -6.22 -2.40 -13.18
CA ASP A 57 -5.18 -2.35 -14.20
C ASP A 57 -4.12 -1.27 -13.91
N PHE A 58 -4.55 -0.13 -13.35
CA PHE A 58 -3.63 0.94 -12.99
C PHE A 58 -2.65 0.51 -11.89
N CYS A 59 -3.05 -0.39 -11.00
CA CYS A 59 -2.18 -0.93 -9.96
C CYS A 59 -1.27 -2.06 -10.48
N LEU A 60 -1.61 -2.73 -11.60
CA LEU A 60 -0.79 -3.81 -12.19
C LEU A 60 0.65 -3.37 -12.50
N ARG A 61 0.86 -2.07 -12.79
CA ARG A 61 2.21 -1.52 -12.95
C ARG A 61 3.11 -1.77 -11.73
N GLN A 62 2.55 -1.84 -10.51
CA GLN A 62 3.32 -2.10 -9.30
C GLN A 62 3.80 -3.56 -9.19
N PHE A 63 3.24 -4.46 -10.00
CA PHE A 63 3.61 -5.87 -10.10
C PHE A 63 4.61 -6.12 -11.24
N SER A 64 4.57 -5.30 -12.29
CA SER A 64 5.42 -5.46 -13.49
C SER A 64 6.58 -4.46 -13.57
N GLN A 65 6.68 -3.51 -12.64
CA GLN A 65 7.71 -2.47 -12.67
C GLN A 65 9.12 -3.00 -12.39
N GLU A 66 10.12 -2.22 -12.84
CA GLU A 66 11.50 -2.37 -12.41
C GLU A 66 11.63 -2.31 -10.89
N GLU A 67 12.75 -2.82 -10.38
CA GLU A 67 12.97 -2.95 -8.95
C GLU A 67 12.95 -1.58 -8.24
N ASN A 68 11.93 -1.36 -7.41
CA ASN A 68 11.78 -0.17 -6.57
C ASN A 68 11.11 -0.53 -5.22
N TYR A 69 10.97 0.46 -4.34
CA TYR A 69 10.44 0.26 -2.98
C TYR A 69 9.01 -0.32 -2.94
N SER A 70 8.22 -0.06 -3.99
CA SER A 70 6.79 -0.41 -4.10
C SER A 70 6.50 -1.61 -5.00
N LYS A 71 7.54 -2.31 -5.48
CA LYS A 71 7.38 -3.48 -6.35
C LYS A 71 6.83 -4.68 -5.60
N ILE A 72 5.63 -5.09 -6.00
CA ILE A 72 4.93 -6.26 -5.45
C ILE A 72 5.41 -7.51 -6.19
N ARG A 73 5.89 -8.49 -5.43
CA ARG A 73 6.45 -9.75 -5.98
C ARG A 73 5.45 -10.90 -6.00
N LEU A 74 4.33 -10.74 -5.31
CA LEU A 74 3.24 -11.71 -5.32
C LEU A 74 2.48 -11.62 -6.64
N PRO A 75 1.89 -12.72 -7.15
CA PRO A 75 0.89 -12.65 -8.19
C PRO A 75 -0.28 -11.72 -7.78
N PRO A 76 -0.88 -10.95 -8.72
CA PRO A 76 -2.03 -10.10 -8.41
C PRO A 76 -3.16 -10.84 -7.69
N SER A 77 -3.47 -12.06 -8.12
CA SER A 77 -4.50 -12.89 -7.49
C SER A 77 -4.19 -13.24 -6.03
N GLU A 78 -2.94 -13.57 -5.71
CA GLU A 78 -2.54 -13.86 -4.31
C GLU A 78 -2.58 -12.58 -3.46
N PHE A 79 -2.22 -11.43 -4.03
CA PHE A 79 -2.32 -10.15 -3.34
C PHE A 79 -3.79 -9.79 -3.06
N GLU A 80 -4.69 -9.97 -4.03
CA GLU A 80 -6.13 -9.79 -3.85
C GLU A 80 -6.68 -10.69 -2.73
N GLU A 81 -6.30 -11.97 -2.71
CA GLU A 81 -6.76 -12.92 -1.68
C GLU A 81 -6.38 -12.45 -0.27
N GLN A 82 -5.15 -11.97 -0.08
CA GLN A 82 -4.68 -11.46 1.22
C GLN A 82 -5.41 -10.18 1.65
N VAL A 83 -5.65 -9.26 0.70
CA VAL A 83 -6.40 -8.02 0.98
C VAL A 83 -7.86 -8.33 1.32
N ASN A 84 -8.52 -9.21 0.56
CA ASN A 84 -9.90 -9.61 0.83
C ASN A 84 -10.03 -10.36 2.16
N ALA A 85 -9.10 -11.27 2.47
CA ALA A 85 -9.10 -11.98 3.76
C ALA A 85 -8.98 -11.00 4.94
N TYR A 86 -8.11 -9.99 4.82
CA TYR A 86 -7.99 -8.93 5.83
C TYR A 86 -9.27 -8.09 5.94
N TYR A 87 -9.82 -7.63 4.81
CA TYR A 87 -11.04 -6.83 4.79
C TYR A 87 -12.26 -7.58 5.32
N GLN A 88 -12.39 -8.88 5.04
CA GLN A 88 -13.48 -9.70 5.59
C GLN A 88 -13.37 -9.86 7.12
N ALA A 89 -12.15 -9.95 7.65
CA ALA A 89 -11.91 -10.00 9.09
C ALA A 89 -12.09 -8.62 9.76
N ASN A 90 -11.86 -7.52 9.02
CA ASN A 90 -11.98 -6.15 9.48
C ASN A 90 -12.58 -5.25 8.38
N PRO A 91 -13.92 -5.18 8.26
CA PRO A 91 -14.60 -4.49 7.17
C PRO A 91 -14.64 -2.97 7.38
N THR A 92 -13.47 -2.36 7.56
CA THR A 92 -13.29 -0.92 7.77
C THR A 92 -12.67 -0.29 6.54
N LEU A 93 -13.33 0.75 6.02
CA LEU A 93 -12.81 1.61 4.97
C LEU A 93 -12.62 3.01 5.53
N VAL A 94 -11.41 3.55 5.43
CA VAL A 94 -11.12 4.93 5.79
C VAL A 94 -11.37 5.83 4.59
N ASP A 95 -12.01 6.98 4.81
CA ASP A 95 -12.27 7.96 3.77
C ASP A 95 -10.97 8.56 3.23
N GLY A 96 -10.82 8.57 1.91
CA GLY A 96 -9.77 9.32 1.23
C GLY A 96 -10.21 10.74 0.86
N TYR A 97 -9.47 11.36 -0.05
CA TYR A 97 -9.70 12.76 -0.44
C TYR A 97 -11.03 13.05 -1.16
N ALA A 98 -11.76 12.01 -1.59
CA ALA A 98 -13.03 12.11 -2.31
C ALA A 98 -13.95 10.92 -1.96
N PRO A 99 -15.29 11.02 -2.13
CA PRO A 99 -16.22 9.96 -1.76
C PRO A 99 -15.94 8.59 -2.42
N PHE A 100 -15.38 8.61 -3.63
CA PHE A 100 -15.01 7.40 -4.38
C PHE A 100 -13.67 6.80 -3.96
N CYS A 101 -12.88 7.47 -3.13
CA CYS A 101 -11.55 7.05 -2.70
C CYS A 101 -11.62 6.53 -1.26
N LYS A 102 -11.16 5.31 -1.03
CA LYS A 102 -11.07 4.68 0.29
C LYS A 102 -9.69 4.11 0.53
N HIS A 103 -9.38 3.88 1.79
CA HIS A 103 -8.12 3.29 2.23
C HIS A 103 -8.36 2.09 3.14
N ILE A 104 -7.52 1.07 2.98
CA ILE A 104 -7.32 0.02 3.98
C ILE A 104 -5.87 0.11 4.44
N PHE A 105 -5.65 0.26 5.74
CA PHE A 105 -4.32 0.20 6.35
C PHE A 105 -4.13 -1.18 6.97
N MET A 106 -3.20 -1.97 6.45
CA MET A 106 -2.98 -3.34 6.90
C MET A 106 -1.49 -3.65 7.09
N PRO A 107 -1.12 -4.63 7.94
CA PRO A 107 0.28 -5.05 8.07
C PRO A 107 0.91 -5.44 6.73
N ASN A 108 2.18 -5.13 6.57
CA ASN A 108 2.91 -5.40 5.33
C ASN A 108 3.25 -6.89 5.14
N PHE A 109 2.30 -7.63 4.58
CA PHE A 109 2.46 -9.04 4.21
C PHE A 109 3.31 -9.25 2.94
N ALA A 110 3.44 -8.22 2.10
CA ALA A 110 4.11 -8.31 0.81
C ALA A 110 5.62 -7.97 0.87
N GLY A 111 6.15 -7.67 2.06
CA GLY A 111 7.56 -7.35 2.26
C GLY A 111 8.04 -6.09 1.52
N LEU A 112 7.11 -5.17 1.23
CA LEU A 112 7.42 -3.91 0.54
C LEU A 112 8.28 -3.00 1.43
N ARG A 113 9.03 -2.09 0.82
CA ARG A 113 9.94 -1.19 1.54
C ARG A 113 9.39 0.22 1.58
N SER A 114 9.63 0.94 2.68
CA SER A 114 9.17 2.33 2.82
C SER A 114 9.81 3.20 1.74
N GLY A 115 9.00 3.97 1.03
CA GLY A 115 9.47 4.95 0.02
C GLY A 115 9.97 6.26 0.64
N THR A 116 9.94 6.36 1.97
CA THR A 116 10.33 7.54 2.74
C THR A 116 11.31 7.15 3.84
N SER A 117 12.22 8.06 4.18
CA SER A 117 13.12 7.91 5.31
C SER A 117 13.05 9.15 6.20
N PRO A 118 13.10 9.00 7.54
CA PRO A 118 13.25 10.12 8.45
C PRO A 118 14.57 10.83 8.20
N ILE A 119 14.56 12.15 8.36
CA ILE A 119 15.76 12.98 8.30
C ILE A 119 16.31 13.13 9.72
N THR A 120 17.54 12.69 9.90
CA THR A 120 18.27 12.71 11.17
C THR A 120 19.56 13.51 11.04
N SER A 121 20.23 13.80 12.16
CA SER A 121 21.55 14.44 12.18
C SER A 121 22.59 13.64 11.40
N GLU A 122 22.47 12.32 11.40
CA GLU A 122 23.42 11.40 10.79
C GLU A 122 23.24 11.33 9.27
N ASN A 123 22.03 11.55 8.74
CA ASN A 123 21.77 11.38 7.31
C ASN A 123 21.46 12.67 6.54
N VAL A 124 21.20 13.80 7.21
CA VAL A 124 20.78 15.06 6.56
C VAL A 124 21.72 15.50 5.43
N HIS A 125 23.02 15.24 5.56
CA HIS A 125 24.05 15.58 4.57
C HIS A 125 23.94 14.77 3.26
N LEU A 126 23.19 13.67 3.26
CA LEU A 126 22.93 12.82 2.09
C LEU A 126 21.78 13.34 1.23
N LEU A 127 20.98 14.29 1.72
CA LEU A 127 19.89 14.86 0.92
C LEU A 127 20.42 15.48 -0.37
N ARG A 128 19.64 15.30 -1.43
CA ARG A 128 19.82 15.98 -2.71
C ARG A 128 18.58 16.79 -3.02
N SER A 129 18.75 17.81 -3.85
CA SER A 129 17.65 18.64 -4.35
C SER A 129 17.75 18.83 -5.85
N VAL A 130 16.60 18.81 -6.53
CA VAL A 130 16.52 18.97 -7.99
C VAL A 130 15.23 19.71 -8.35
N TYR A 131 15.26 20.46 -9.44
CA TYR A 131 14.04 20.92 -10.11
C TYR A 131 13.63 19.89 -11.16
N GLU A 132 12.44 19.31 -11.02
CA GLU A 132 11.95 18.32 -11.98
C GLU A 132 10.44 18.37 -12.13
N ALA A 133 9.98 17.96 -13.32
CA ALA A 133 8.58 17.78 -13.64
C ALA A 133 8.24 16.28 -13.63
N ARG A 134 7.03 15.92 -13.19
CA ARG A 134 6.58 14.51 -13.21
C ARG A 134 6.26 14.02 -14.62
N LYS A 135 5.86 14.96 -15.49
CA LYS A 135 5.50 14.75 -16.90
C LYS A 135 5.91 15.99 -17.69
N GLU A 136 6.13 15.84 -18.98
CA GLU A 136 6.61 16.90 -19.89
C GLU A 136 5.75 18.19 -19.85
N LYS A 137 4.44 18.05 -19.66
CA LYS A 137 3.49 19.17 -19.64
C LYS A 137 3.38 19.88 -18.27
N GLU A 138 4.07 19.40 -17.24
CA GLU A 138 4.04 19.99 -15.90
C GLU A 138 5.23 20.93 -15.67
N LEU A 139 5.04 21.96 -14.86
CA LEU A 139 6.15 22.83 -14.44
C LEU A 139 7.11 22.06 -13.52
N PRO A 140 8.43 22.22 -13.69
CA PRO A 140 9.40 21.63 -12.78
C PRO A 140 9.34 22.32 -11.41
N VAL A 141 9.43 21.52 -10.35
CA VAL A 141 9.35 22.01 -8.97
C VAL A 141 10.53 21.51 -8.17
N LEU A 142 10.88 22.25 -7.11
CA LEU A 142 11.95 21.84 -6.20
C LEU A 142 11.52 20.60 -5.41
N ILE A 143 12.31 19.53 -5.53
CA ILE A 143 12.13 18.27 -4.80
C ILE A 143 13.40 17.99 -4.01
N ARG A 144 13.24 17.47 -2.79
CA ARG A 144 14.33 16.90 -2.00
C ARG A 144 14.14 15.41 -1.80
N TYR A 145 15.23 14.67 -1.80
CA TYR A 145 15.20 13.21 -1.70
C TYR A 145 16.52 12.65 -1.16
N PHE A 146 16.47 11.42 -0.68
CA PHE A 146 17.66 10.60 -0.47
C PHE A 146 17.91 9.73 -1.71
N PRO A 147 19.13 9.71 -2.26
CA PRO A 147 19.51 8.71 -3.25
C PRO A 147 19.40 7.30 -2.65
N LYS A 148 18.78 6.35 -3.35
CA LYS A 148 18.55 4.99 -2.86
C LYS A 148 19.84 4.24 -2.52
N GLU A 149 20.95 4.60 -3.15
CA GLU A 149 22.27 4.01 -2.89
C GLU A 149 22.89 4.49 -1.57
N GLU A 150 22.43 5.64 -1.05
CA GLU A 150 22.98 6.30 0.14
C GLU A 150 22.17 5.99 1.40
N VAL A 151 20.95 5.46 1.26
CA VAL A 151 20.07 5.12 2.39
C VAL A 151 19.51 3.72 2.30
N ALA A 152 19.49 3.01 3.44
CA ALA A 152 18.93 1.68 3.51
C ALA A 152 17.40 1.71 3.38
N LEU A 153 16.87 1.03 2.35
CA LEU A 153 15.43 0.76 2.25
C LEU A 153 15.02 -0.29 3.30
N LYS A 154 14.23 0.14 4.28
CA LYS A 154 13.71 -0.74 5.34
C LYS A 154 12.33 -1.30 4.96
N PRO A 155 11.98 -2.52 5.40
CA PRO A 155 10.61 -3.00 5.30
C PRO A 155 9.65 -2.01 5.96
N ALA A 156 8.56 -1.67 5.27
CA ALA A 156 7.50 -0.87 5.85
C ALA A 156 6.69 -1.68 6.87
N ALA A 157 6.14 -1.01 7.89
CA ALA A 157 5.26 -1.68 8.85
C ALA A 157 3.86 -1.98 8.25
N PHE A 158 3.33 -1.08 7.44
CA PHE A 158 1.99 -1.12 6.89
C PHE A 158 1.96 -0.95 5.37
N LEU A 159 0.82 -1.35 4.79
CA LEU A 159 0.41 -1.02 3.44
C LEU A 159 -0.85 -0.15 3.53
N ASP A 160 -0.79 1.02 2.91
CA ASP A 160 -1.97 1.80 2.54
C ASP A 160 -2.46 1.29 1.18
N ILE A 161 -3.58 0.55 1.21
CA ILE A 161 -4.28 0.03 0.03
C ILE A 161 -5.30 1.08 -0.39
N ILE A 162 -5.04 1.76 -1.50
CA ILE A 162 -5.89 2.83 -2.02
C ILE A 162 -6.90 2.21 -2.99
N LEU A 163 -8.17 2.41 -2.66
CA LEU A 163 -9.32 1.86 -3.37
C LEU A 163 -10.09 2.96 -4.07
N TYR A 164 -10.42 2.75 -5.34
CA TYR A 164 -11.45 3.53 -6.01
C TYR A 164 -12.72 2.72 -6.17
N SER A 165 -13.87 3.39 -6.09
CA SER A 165 -15.16 2.79 -6.42
C SER A 165 -15.16 2.35 -7.89
N ARG A 166 -15.85 1.25 -8.19
CA ARG A 166 -16.05 0.77 -9.55
C ARG A 166 -16.54 1.87 -10.50
N GLU A 167 -17.48 2.70 -10.06
CA GLU A 167 -18.09 3.75 -10.89
C GLU A 167 -17.05 4.81 -11.29
N GLN A 168 -16.12 5.15 -10.38
CA GLN A 168 -15.01 6.05 -10.70
C GLN A 168 -14.01 5.41 -11.68
N ILE A 169 -13.67 4.13 -11.48
CA ILE A 169 -12.75 3.40 -12.38
C ILE A 169 -13.35 3.32 -13.80
N GLN A 170 -14.65 3.06 -13.93
CA GLN A 170 -15.35 3.06 -15.21
C GLN A 170 -15.26 4.42 -15.91
N LYS A 171 -15.51 5.50 -15.17
CA LYS A 171 -15.41 6.86 -15.70
C LYS A 171 -13.99 7.21 -16.18
N GLU A 172 -12.95 6.85 -15.43
CA GLU A 172 -11.57 7.10 -15.84
C GLU A 172 -11.16 6.29 -17.08
N ASN A 173 -11.67 5.06 -17.21
CA ASN A 173 -11.43 4.24 -18.39
C ASN A 173 -12.11 4.80 -19.65
N GLU A 174 -13.33 5.34 -19.52
CA GLU A 174 -14.05 6.03 -20.59
C GLU A 174 -13.29 7.28 -21.07
N ASP A 175 -12.82 8.11 -20.13
CA ASP A 175 -12.07 9.34 -20.43
C ASP A 175 -10.72 9.06 -21.12
N MET A 176 -10.10 7.91 -20.83
CA MET A 176 -8.81 7.50 -21.39
C MET A 176 -8.92 6.72 -22.71
N ALA A 177 -10.14 6.50 -23.23
CA ALA A 177 -10.41 5.63 -24.38
C ALA A 177 -9.79 4.23 -24.25
N ASN A 178 -9.63 3.74 -23.03
CA ASN A 178 -9.19 2.38 -22.79
C ASN A 178 -10.31 1.43 -23.25
N LEU A 179 -9.96 0.29 -23.84
CA LEU A 179 -10.94 -0.75 -24.15
C LEU A 179 -11.67 -1.12 -22.86
N VAL A 180 -12.99 -0.98 -22.86
CA VAL A 180 -13.85 -1.46 -21.77
C VAL A 180 -13.61 -2.96 -21.64
N LYS A 181 -12.79 -3.35 -20.65
CA LYS A 181 -12.60 -4.75 -20.30
C LYS A 181 -13.89 -5.31 -19.69
N GLU A 182 -13.99 -6.63 -19.60
CA GLU A 182 -15.11 -7.30 -18.93
C GLU A 182 -15.42 -6.63 -17.59
N GLN A 183 -16.69 -6.31 -17.37
CA GLN A 183 -17.12 -5.60 -16.18
C GLN A 183 -16.84 -6.42 -14.94
N ASN A 184 -15.92 -5.94 -14.10
CA ASN A 184 -15.75 -6.46 -12.77
C ASN A 184 -16.93 -6.00 -11.89
N HIS A 185 -17.60 -6.94 -11.22
CA HIS A 185 -18.73 -6.65 -10.34
C HIS A 185 -18.31 -6.24 -8.92
N SER A 186 -17.02 -6.29 -8.58
CA SER A 186 -16.48 -5.81 -7.32
C SER A 186 -16.81 -4.33 -7.11
N PRO A 187 -17.23 -3.91 -5.90
CA PRO A 187 -17.48 -2.50 -5.59
C PRO A 187 -16.20 -1.65 -5.57
N TRP A 188 -15.04 -2.25 -5.29
CA TRP A 188 -13.76 -1.55 -5.12
C TRP A 188 -12.65 -2.14 -5.97
N GLY A 189 -11.82 -1.26 -6.54
CA GLY A 189 -10.57 -1.61 -7.20
C GLY A 189 -9.37 -0.96 -6.52
N ILE A 190 -8.33 -1.75 -6.24
CA ILE A 190 -7.03 -1.29 -5.73
C ILE A 190 -6.34 -0.55 -6.87
N VAL A 191 -6.20 0.76 -6.73
CA VAL A 191 -5.53 1.63 -7.72
C VAL A 191 -4.07 1.90 -7.36
N SER A 192 -3.70 1.78 -6.08
CA SER A 192 -2.31 1.88 -5.66
C SER A 192 -2.09 1.23 -4.29
N VAL A 193 -0.86 0.75 -4.08
CA VAL A 193 -0.39 0.21 -2.80
C VAL A 193 0.80 1.05 -2.34
N LYS A 194 0.71 1.67 -1.17
CA LYS A 194 1.78 2.48 -0.60
C LYS A 194 2.36 1.81 0.65
N PRO A 195 3.62 1.33 0.60
CA PRO A 195 4.31 0.88 1.81
C PRO A 195 4.72 2.08 2.67
N GLN A 196 4.37 2.03 3.95
CA GLN A 196 4.61 3.11 4.90
C GLN A 196 4.73 2.60 6.35
N ASP A 197 5.26 3.44 7.23
CA ASP A 197 5.54 3.08 8.62
C ASP A 197 4.41 3.45 9.60
N VAL A 198 3.29 3.95 9.09
CA VAL A 198 2.11 4.37 9.86
C VAL A 198 0.82 3.76 9.27
N ASP A 199 -0.24 3.69 10.08
CA ASP A 199 -1.54 3.09 9.76
C ASP A 199 -2.62 4.14 9.40
N TYR A 200 -2.19 5.30 8.91
CA TYR A 200 -3.06 6.39 8.43
C TYR A 200 -2.51 7.00 7.14
N GLU A 201 -3.32 7.75 6.40
CA GLU A 201 -2.89 8.36 5.14
C GLU A 201 -1.76 9.36 5.38
N LEU A 202 -0.60 9.11 4.77
CA LEU A 202 0.49 10.09 4.80
C LEU A 202 0.09 11.36 4.03
N PRO A 203 0.33 12.56 4.59
CA PRO A 203 -0.03 13.78 3.90
C PRO A 203 0.76 13.88 2.58
N MET A 204 0.09 14.34 1.52
CA MET A 204 0.75 14.65 0.25
C MET A 204 1.92 15.61 0.48
N GLN A 205 2.98 15.52 -0.32
CA GLN A 205 4.07 16.51 -0.28
C GLN A 205 3.51 17.94 -0.46
N PRO A 206 4.03 18.97 0.23
CA PRO A 206 3.49 20.33 0.17
C PRO A 206 3.37 20.85 -1.27
N ILE A 207 4.36 20.55 -2.10
CA ILE A 207 4.36 20.94 -3.51
C ILE A 207 3.24 20.29 -4.34
N THR A 208 2.80 19.10 -3.97
CA THR A 208 1.65 18.44 -4.60
C THR A 208 0.36 19.19 -4.29
N MET A 209 0.19 19.67 -3.05
CA MET A 209 -0.96 20.48 -2.68
C MET A 209 -0.97 21.83 -3.40
N LEU A 210 0.18 22.50 -3.49
CA LEU A 210 0.31 23.76 -4.24
C LEU A 210 -0.01 23.56 -5.73
N ARG A 211 0.53 22.51 -6.35
CA ARG A 211 0.23 22.18 -7.75
C ARG A 211 -1.25 21.86 -7.96
N ASN A 212 -1.88 21.14 -7.03
CA ASN A 212 -3.32 20.86 -7.10
C ASN A 212 -4.15 22.14 -7.15
N ALA A 213 -3.78 23.15 -6.36
CA ALA A 213 -4.43 24.45 -6.35
C ALA A 213 -4.22 25.28 -7.63
N LEU A 214 -3.17 25.01 -8.42
CA LEU A 214 -2.96 25.67 -9.73
C LEU A 214 -3.95 25.18 -10.82
N GLY A 215 -4.61 24.05 -10.61
CA GLY A 215 -5.60 23.51 -11.55
C GLY A 215 -5.04 22.57 -12.62
N ARG A 216 -5.99 22.00 -13.38
CA ARG A 216 -5.71 20.91 -14.36
C ARG A 216 -4.74 21.31 -15.46
N GLY A 217 -4.72 22.59 -15.85
CA GLY A 217 -3.79 23.12 -16.85
C GLY A 217 -2.32 22.98 -16.49
N TYR A 218 -2.00 22.85 -15.19
CA TYR A 218 -0.64 22.70 -14.67
C TYR A 218 -0.41 21.32 -14.01
N GLY A 219 -1.27 20.34 -14.30
CA GLY A 219 -1.17 18.98 -13.76
C GLY A 219 -1.69 18.81 -12.32
N GLY A 220 -2.45 19.79 -11.81
CA GLY A 220 -3.16 19.73 -10.54
C GLY A 220 -4.60 19.23 -10.65
N SER A 221 -5.22 18.85 -9.54
CA SER A 221 -6.64 18.48 -9.52
C SER A 221 -7.61 19.66 -9.66
N GLY A 222 -7.19 20.89 -9.31
CA GLY A 222 -8.05 22.07 -9.20
C GLY A 222 -8.75 22.20 -7.84
N VAL A 223 -8.42 21.34 -6.87
CA VAL A 223 -8.89 21.47 -5.49
C VAL A 223 -8.17 22.64 -4.83
N ALA A 224 -8.94 23.52 -4.17
CA ALA A 224 -8.40 24.66 -3.44
C ALA A 224 -7.44 24.22 -2.32
N LEU A 225 -6.44 25.04 -2.03
CA LEU A 225 -5.47 24.74 -0.98
C LEU A 225 -6.14 24.83 0.41
N ASP A 226 -6.13 23.72 1.15
CA ASP A 226 -6.47 23.70 2.57
C ASP A 226 -5.22 24.04 3.40
N GLN A 227 -5.27 25.14 4.14
CA GLN A 227 -4.14 25.61 4.94
C GLN A 227 -3.77 24.66 6.09
N THR A 228 -4.76 24.03 6.72
CA THR A 228 -4.54 23.11 7.84
C THR A 228 -3.84 21.84 7.35
N GLN A 229 -4.34 21.24 6.26
CA GLN A 229 -3.70 20.08 5.64
C GLN A 229 -2.30 20.41 5.12
N TYR A 230 -2.11 21.62 4.57
CA TYR A 230 -0.81 22.06 4.09
C TYR A 230 0.21 22.17 5.22
N LEU A 231 -0.18 22.73 6.37
CA LEU A 231 0.70 22.81 7.53
C LEU A 231 1.02 21.42 8.11
N ALA A 232 0.03 20.51 8.18
CA ALA A 232 0.27 19.12 8.59
C ALA A 232 1.24 18.40 7.64
N SER A 233 1.10 18.64 6.34
CA SER A 233 2.05 18.18 5.34
C SER A 233 3.46 18.73 5.58
N VAL A 234 3.59 20.04 5.80
CA VAL A 234 4.89 20.67 6.09
C VAL A 234 5.52 20.08 7.35
N ASP A 235 4.76 19.83 8.42
CA ASP A 235 5.28 19.25 9.65
C ASP A 235 5.82 17.84 9.44
N PHE A 236 5.07 16.97 8.75
CA PHE A 236 5.52 15.62 8.42
C PHE A 236 6.76 15.65 7.51
N TRP A 237 6.67 16.37 6.39
CA TRP A 237 7.73 16.38 5.38
C TRP A 237 8.96 17.15 5.85
N SER A 238 8.88 18.04 6.84
CA SER A 238 10.06 18.71 7.42
C SER A 238 11.07 17.75 8.04
N CYS A 239 10.60 16.59 8.52
CA CYS A 239 11.42 15.55 9.14
C CYS A 239 11.49 14.25 8.30
N HIS A 240 11.00 14.24 7.05
CA HIS A 240 11.03 13.08 6.16
C HIS A 240 11.43 13.47 4.73
N ALA A 241 12.08 12.57 4.02
CA ALA A 241 12.31 12.71 2.59
C ALA A 241 11.97 11.42 1.86
N ILE A 242 11.54 11.54 0.60
CA ILE A 242 11.37 10.40 -0.28
C ILE A 242 12.73 9.80 -0.66
N ILE A 243 12.73 8.53 -1.02
CA ILE A 243 13.91 7.80 -1.50
C ILE A 243 13.76 7.60 -3.01
N ARG A 244 14.81 7.87 -3.79
CA ARG A 244 14.81 7.77 -5.25
C ARG A 244 16.01 7.02 -5.77
#